data_AF-A0A7Z0D2J5-F1
#
_entry.id   AF-A0A7Z0D2J5-F1
#
_cell.length_a   1.000
_cell.length_b   1.000
_cell.length_c   1.000
_cell.angle_alpha   90.00
_cell.angle_beta   90.00
_cell.angle_gamma   90.00
#
_symmetry.space_group_name_H-M   'P 1'
#
loop_
_entity.id
_entity.type
_entity.pdbx_description
1 polymer ?
#
loop_
_entity_poly.entity_id
_entity_poly.type
_entity_poly.pdbx_seq_one_letter_code
_entity_poly.pdbx_strand_id
1 'polypeptide(L)'
;MLATLVIGLREGLEAALIVGIIAAFLKRNGKALKAMWIGVTLAVVLSILVGVALTVVERALPQTEQEAMETIIGGVAVVFVTGMIVWMRTHARYMKRELEHSATEALGQGTSLALAAMAFLAVLKEGFETSVFLLATFQASTSVVAAVIGAVVGILISIGIGIGLYTGGVKLNLGKFFTATGVFLVFVAAGLVISALRTAHEAGWIVFGQQPTVDLAWLAPGGSIRAALITGVLGIPADPRTVEAVGWFLYIIPMLLITLLPRALRPKPAHQPRAHGIVAAGLGVGAIALFVAMPDAPRAAIPASVPLGSSGSVSATGESPAPVITVRRAGESTTVRFAAGDGAPSTHAGADTRWRTTVPVPQGPRRLTLDRLVKLNDGSIPVGLSPRRNPGPYEANWKRTATVTAWTKDGALVDAKRTSRTIVTLTGGGLSGARVVTVDPTGDWSAAPDAVAANADAVGAADAAARDRALWTFWLPGVLAIGAIATALRGLVIRRKLTKQDDERAPETAGVPTTNLNDTSRRMTNAT
;
A
#
# COMPACT_ATOMS: atom_id res chain seq x y z
N MET A 1 -10.19 14.22 14.76
CA MET A 1 -10.53 14.57 16.17
C MET A 1 -10.84 13.34 17.02
N LEU A 2 -11.80 12.48 16.63
CA LEU A 2 -12.25 11.39 17.50
C LEU A 2 -11.18 10.30 17.71
N ALA A 3 -10.47 9.90 16.66
CA ALA A 3 -9.36 8.96 16.75
C ALA A 3 -8.32 9.42 17.78
N THR A 4 -7.80 10.65 17.62
CA THR A 4 -6.81 11.24 18.52
C THR A 4 -7.34 11.50 19.93
N LEU A 5 -8.62 11.78 20.09
CA LEU A 5 -9.27 11.88 21.39
C LEU A 5 -9.26 10.53 22.13
N VAL A 6 -9.65 9.44 21.46
CA VAL A 6 -9.67 8.11 22.11
C VAL A 6 -8.25 7.64 22.41
N ILE A 7 -7.28 7.92 21.54
CA ILE A 7 -5.86 7.67 21.79
C ILE A 7 -5.40 8.45 23.03
N GLY A 8 -5.54 9.79 23.03
CA GLY A 8 -5.13 10.63 24.15
C GLY A 8 -5.83 10.29 25.46
N LEU A 9 -7.11 9.89 25.39
CA LEU A 9 -7.87 9.41 26.55
C LEU A 9 -7.30 8.11 27.10
N ARG A 10 -6.93 7.16 26.23
CA ARG A 10 -6.42 5.85 26.61
C ARG A 10 -5.02 5.96 27.21
N GLU A 11 -4.08 6.53 26.47
CA GLU A 11 -2.69 6.68 26.93
C GLU A 11 -2.59 7.61 28.13
N GLY A 12 -3.36 8.70 28.10
CA GLY A 12 -3.45 9.62 29.23
C GLY A 12 -4.06 8.98 30.47
N LEU A 13 -4.96 7.99 30.34
CA LEU A 13 -5.54 7.28 31.50
C LEU A 13 -4.52 6.31 32.08
N GLU A 14 -3.75 5.61 31.26
CA GLU A 14 -2.66 4.74 31.71
C GLU A 14 -1.60 5.54 32.47
N ALA A 15 -1.13 6.64 31.88
CA ALA A 15 -0.21 7.56 32.55
C ALA A 15 -0.80 8.12 33.85
N ALA A 16 -2.07 8.56 33.85
CA ALA A 16 -2.73 9.09 35.04
C ALA A 16 -2.89 8.03 36.16
N LEU A 17 -3.14 6.77 35.80
CA LEU A 17 -3.21 5.67 36.75
C LEU A 17 -1.86 5.40 37.41
N ILE A 18 -0.78 5.32 36.61
CA ILE A 18 0.57 5.09 37.14
C ILE A 18 1.02 6.25 38.03
N VAL A 19 0.85 7.49 37.58
CA VAL A 19 1.16 8.69 38.37
C VAL A 19 0.31 8.75 39.63
N GLY A 20 -0.99 8.41 39.56
CA GLY A 20 -1.89 8.36 40.70
C GLY A 20 -1.45 7.37 41.78
N ILE A 21 -0.93 6.20 41.37
CA ILE A 21 -0.39 5.19 42.29
C ILE A 21 0.88 5.69 42.97
N ILE A 22 1.81 6.27 42.20
CA ILE A 22 3.06 6.82 42.75
C ILE A 22 2.76 8.01 43.68
N ALA A 23 1.76 8.84 43.34
CA ALA A 23 1.30 9.94 44.19
C ALA A 23 0.70 9.43 45.50
N ALA A 24 -0.15 8.40 45.44
CA ALA A 24 -0.71 7.76 46.63
C ALA A 24 0.40 7.16 47.52
N PHE A 25 1.40 6.52 46.91
CA PHE A 25 2.57 5.97 47.59
C PHE A 25 3.39 7.05 48.31
N LEU A 26 3.71 8.15 47.65
CA LEU A 26 4.47 9.27 48.25
C LEU A 26 3.70 9.94 49.38
N LYS A 27 2.39 10.14 49.20
CA LYS A 27 1.51 10.74 50.22
C LYS A 27 1.41 9.86 51.45
N ARG A 28 1.29 8.54 51.29
CA ARG A 28 1.22 7.58 52.40
C ARG A 28 2.52 7.52 53.21
N ASN A 29 3.67 7.73 52.57
CA ASN A 29 4.99 7.72 53.19
C ASN A 29 5.49 9.10 53.66
N GLY A 30 4.63 10.13 53.65
CA GLY A 30 4.99 11.49 54.10
C GLY A 30 6.08 12.18 53.27
N LYS A 31 6.33 11.71 52.03
CA LYS A 31 7.35 12.28 51.13
C LYS A 31 6.74 13.35 50.22
N ALA A 32 7.54 14.35 49.86
CA ALA A 32 7.09 15.44 49.00
C ALA A 32 6.82 14.97 47.56
N LEU A 33 5.68 15.37 46.99
CA LEU A 33 5.28 15.06 45.60
C LEU A 33 6.10 15.84 44.56
N LYS A 34 6.89 16.83 44.98
CA LYS A 34 7.65 17.72 44.08
C LYS A 34 8.57 16.96 43.14
N ALA A 35 9.28 15.95 43.64
CA ALA A 35 10.21 15.14 42.83
C ALA A 35 9.48 14.37 41.71
N MET A 36 8.31 13.80 42.01
CA MET A 36 7.47 13.11 41.02
C MET A 36 6.98 14.08 39.94
N TRP A 37 6.46 15.25 40.31
CA TRP A 37 6.00 16.25 39.34
C TRP A 37 7.11 16.75 38.43
N ILE A 38 8.35 16.90 38.94
CA ILE A 38 9.50 17.22 38.09
C ILE A 38 9.72 16.13 37.04
N GLY A 39 9.69 14.85 37.45
CA GLY A 39 9.80 13.71 36.54
C GLY A 39 8.68 13.68 35.49
N VAL A 40 7.42 13.85 35.91
CA VAL A 40 6.28 13.87 34.99
C VAL A 40 6.39 15.02 33.99
N THR A 41 6.69 16.24 34.44
CA THR A 41 6.85 17.41 33.55
C THR A 41 8.00 17.20 32.56
N LEU A 42 9.14 16.67 33.01
CA LEU A 42 10.27 16.39 32.13
C LEU A 42 9.91 15.33 31.07
N ALA A 43 9.19 14.27 31.45
CA ALA A 43 8.72 13.24 30.54
C ALA A 43 7.76 13.80 29.48
N VAL A 44 6.81 14.64 29.88
CA VAL A 44 5.86 15.30 28.97
C VAL A 44 6.59 16.20 27.98
N VAL A 45 7.51 17.05 28.47
CA VAL A 45 8.32 17.93 27.61
C VAL A 45 9.13 17.10 26.61
N LEU A 46 9.80 16.04 27.06
CA LEU A 46 10.58 15.17 26.18
C LEU A 46 9.70 14.47 25.13
N SER A 47 8.50 14.02 25.51
CA SER A 47 7.55 13.40 24.58
C SER A 47 7.07 14.36 23.49
N ILE A 48 6.79 15.61 23.87
CA ILE A 48 6.44 16.68 22.91
C ILE A 48 7.63 16.97 21.98
N LEU A 49 8.85 17.06 22.54
CA LEU A 49 10.07 17.27 21.75
C LEU A 49 10.28 16.15 20.73
N VAL A 50 10.04 14.90 21.10
CA VAL A 50 10.10 13.76 20.16
C VAL A 50 9.10 13.93 19.02
N GLY A 51 7.83 14.26 19.33
CA GLY A 51 6.81 14.47 18.30
C GLY A 51 7.13 15.63 17.35
N VAL A 52 7.60 16.75 17.90
CA VAL A 52 8.03 17.91 17.10
C VAL A 52 9.25 17.58 16.26
N ALA A 53 10.26 16.90 16.82
CA ALA A 53 11.46 16.51 16.11
C ALA A 53 11.14 15.60 14.92
N LEU A 54 10.28 14.60 15.10
CA LEU A 54 9.84 13.71 14.01
C LEU A 54 9.15 14.51 12.89
N THR A 55 8.26 15.44 13.24
CA THR A 55 7.55 16.28 12.26
C THR A 55 8.49 17.23 11.50
N VAL A 56 9.51 17.76 12.18
CA VAL A 56 10.50 18.66 11.57
C VAL A 56 11.40 17.90 10.61
N VAL A 57 11.88 16.72 11.01
CA VAL A 57 12.69 15.83 10.16
C VAL A 57 11.91 15.46 8.90
N GLU A 58 10.64 15.09 9.05
CA GLU A 58 9.76 14.75 7.94
C GLU A 58 9.66 15.84 6.90
N ARG A 59 9.34 17.06 7.32
CA ARG A 59 9.15 18.20 6.40
C ARG A 59 10.42 18.61 5.67
N ALA A 60 11.59 18.16 6.13
CA ALA A 60 12.87 18.44 5.49
C ALA A 60 13.20 17.45 4.36
N LEU A 61 12.48 16.32 4.25
CA LEU A 61 12.74 15.29 3.26
C LEU A 61 12.10 15.63 1.88
N PRO A 62 12.63 15.09 0.77
CA PRO A 62 11.94 15.08 -0.52
C PRO A 62 10.59 14.35 -0.46
N GLN A 63 9.65 14.68 -1.34
CA GLN A 63 8.27 14.15 -1.31
C GLN A 63 8.20 12.61 -1.23
N THR A 64 8.95 11.88 -2.07
CA THR A 64 8.97 10.42 -2.06
C THR A 64 9.52 9.84 -0.75
N GLU A 65 10.50 10.53 -0.13
CA GLU A 65 11.05 10.13 1.17
C GLU A 65 10.09 10.47 2.33
N GLN A 66 9.27 11.53 2.19
CA GLN A 66 8.18 11.82 3.13
C GLN A 66 7.15 10.69 3.11
N GLU A 67 6.64 10.32 1.94
CA GLU A 67 5.65 9.24 1.76
C GLU A 67 6.20 7.89 2.28
N ALA A 68 7.49 7.63 2.06
CA ALA A 68 8.19 6.47 2.63
C ALA A 68 8.22 6.49 4.16
N MET A 69 8.51 7.65 4.76
CA MET A 69 8.55 7.78 6.21
C MET A 69 7.15 7.70 6.82
N GLU A 70 6.13 8.29 6.20
CA GLU A 70 4.73 8.14 6.57
C GLU A 70 4.30 6.66 6.56
N THR A 71 4.73 5.91 5.53
CA THR A 71 4.49 4.46 5.46
C THR A 71 5.11 3.72 6.65
N ILE A 72 6.37 4.02 6.99
CA ILE A 72 7.07 3.38 8.11
C ILE A 72 6.40 3.73 9.44
N ILE A 73 6.13 5.02 9.68
CA ILE A 73 5.49 5.51 10.91
C ILE A 73 4.09 4.91 11.04
N GLY A 74 3.30 4.88 9.96
CA GLY A 74 2.00 4.23 9.90
C GLY A 74 2.07 2.74 10.22
N GLY A 75 3.02 2.02 9.62
CA GLY A 75 3.24 0.59 9.89
C GLY A 75 3.63 0.31 11.35
N VAL A 76 4.56 1.09 11.89
CA VAL A 76 4.95 1.03 13.31
C VAL A 76 3.74 1.32 14.20
N ALA A 77 2.97 2.36 13.92
CA ALA A 77 1.75 2.68 14.64
C ALA A 77 0.75 1.52 14.61
N VAL A 78 0.49 0.89 13.46
CA VAL A 78 -0.42 -0.28 13.40
C VAL A 78 0.07 -1.42 14.30
N VAL A 79 1.38 -1.70 14.32
CA VAL A 79 1.97 -2.75 15.18
C VAL A 79 1.80 -2.42 16.66
N PHE A 80 2.14 -1.19 17.07
CA PHE A 80 2.01 -0.74 18.45
C PHE A 80 0.53 -0.77 18.90
N VAL A 81 -0.40 -0.19 18.11
CA VAL A 81 -1.84 -0.18 18.45
C VAL A 81 -2.35 -1.61 18.60
N THR A 82 -1.98 -2.49 17.68
CA THR A 82 -2.42 -3.90 17.72
C THR A 82 -1.90 -4.61 18.96
N GLY A 83 -0.59 -4.49 19.23
CA GLY A 83 0.06 -5.08 20.39
C GLY A 83 -0.60 -4.63 21.69
N MET A 84 -0.84 -3.33 21.80
CA MET A 84 -1.46 -2.66 22.93
C MET A 84 -2.92 -3.10 23.16
N ILE A 85 -3.76 -3.17 22.12
CA ILE A 85 -5.13 -3.67 22.24
C ILE A 85 -5.13 -5.13 22.74
N VAL A 86 -4.25 -5.99 22.21
CA VAL A 86 -4.14 -7.39 22.64
C VAL A 86 -3.61 -7.51 24.07
N TRP A 87 -2.59 -6.74 24.42
CA TRP A 87 -1.95 -6.74 25.73
C TRP A 87 -2.92 -6.29 26.82
N MET A 88 -3.57 -5.15 26.61
CA MET A 88 -4.53 -4.55 27.54
C MET A 88 -5.71 -5.48 27.79
N ARG A 89 -6.26 -6.11 26.75
CA ARG A 89 -7.37 -7.06 26.90
C ARG A 89 -7.01 -8.26 27.76
N THR A 90 -5.74 -8.67 27.74
CA THR A 90 -5.24 -9.81 28.50
C THR A 90 -4.96 -9.43 29.96
N HIS A 91 -4.40 -8.23 30.19
CA HIS A 91 -3.88 -7.81 31.50
C HIS A 91 -4.81 -6.86 32.29
N ALA A 92 -5.82 -6.22 31.67
CA ALA A 92 -6.68 -5.21 32.30
C ALA A 92 -7.42 -5.68 33.58
N ARG A 93 -7.61 -7.00 33.76
CA ARG A 93 -8.25 -7.55 34.97
C ARG A 93 -7.29 -7.71 36.15
N TYR A 94 -6.01 -7.87 35.87
CA TYR A 94 -4.97 -8.02 36.89
C TYR A 94 -4.29 -6.70 37.20
N MET A 95 -4.35 -5.72 36.29
CA MET A 95 -3.75 -4.39 36.50
C MET A 95 -4.02 -3.81 37.88
N LYS A 96 -5.27 -3.75 38.35
CA LYS A 96 -5.56 -3.24 39.69
C LYS A 96 -4.81 -3.99 40.80
N ARG A 97 -4.74 -5.32 40.71
CA ARG A 97 -4.15 -6.21 41.72
C ARG A 97 -2.61 -6.24 41.65
N GLU A 98 -2.07 -6.21 40.45
CA GLU A 98 -0.63 -6.11 40.15
C GLU A 98 -0.08 -4.75 40.59
N LEU A 99 -0.87 -3.68 40.37
CA LEU A 99 -0.54 -2.33 40.81
C LEU A 99 -0.63 -2.18 42.33
N GLU A 100 -1.63 -2.80 42.97
CA GLU A 100 -1.71 -2.92 44.44
C GLU A 100 -0.53 -3.74 45.02
N HIS A 101 -0.13 -4.83 44.34
CA HIS A 101 1.00 -5.68 44.74
C HIS A 101 2.35 -4.99 44.56
N SER A 102 2.60 -4.34 43.42
CA SER A 102 3.83 -3.59 43.14
C SER A 102 3.99 -2.39 44.08
N ALA A 103 2.89 -1.74 44.45
CA ALA A 103 2.89 -0.69 45.47
C ALA A 103 3.22 -1.23 46.88
N THR A 104 2.95 -2.52 47.12
CA THR A 104 3.26 -3.22 48.38
C THR A 104 4.70 -3.75 48.39
N GLU A 105 5.26 -4.23 47.27
CA GLU A 105 6.68 -4.61 47.16
C GLU A 105 7.63 -3.40 47.23
N ALA A 106 7.22 -2.26 46.66
CA ALA A 106 7.96 -1.01 46.77
C ALA A 106 8.08 -0.48 48.21
N LEU A 107 7.33 -1.04 49.18
CA LEU A 107 7.46 -0.76 50.62
C LEU A 107 8.85 -1.13 51.16
N GLY A 108 9.65 -1.92 50.43
CA GLY A 108 10.94 -2.40 50.92
C GLY A 108 12.06 -1.35 51.02
N GLN A 109 12.34 -0.57 49.96
CA GLN A 109 13.67 0.08 49.82
C GLN A 109 13.78 1.41 49.00
N GLY A 110 12.70 2.04 48.51
CA GLY A 110 12.81 3.12 47.50
C GLY A 110 13.07 4.55 48.00
N THR A 111 14.14 5.20 47.54
CA THR A 111 14.41 6.65 47.70
C THR A 111 13.45 7.51 46.85
N SER A 112 13.16 8.75 47.25
CA SER A 112 12.31 9.71 46.50
C SER A 112 12.75 9.93 45.04
N LEU A 113 14.05 9.74 44.76
CA LEU A 113 14.63 9.79 43.42
C LEU A 113 14.20 8.59 42.55
N ALA A 114 14.17 7.38 43.11
CA ALA A 114 13.77 6.17 42.39
C ALA A 114 12.29 6.22 41.96
N LEU A 115 11.44 6.82 42.79
CA LEU A 115 10.02 7.05 42.46
C LEU A 115 9.83 8.11 41.39
N ALA A 116 10.61 9.20 41.45
CA ALA A 116 10.61 10.22 40.41
C ALA A 116 11.09 9.65 39.07
N ALA A 117 12.14 8.82 39.08
CA ALA A 117 12.63 8.12 37.90
C ALA A 117 11.61 7.11 37.36
N MET A 118 10.92 6.37 38.23
CA MET A 118 9.85 5.44 37.83
C MET A 118 8.67 6.17 37.19
N ALA A 119 8.21 7.28 37.78
CA ALA A 119 7.15 8.11 37.21
C ALA A 119 7.59 8.72 35.86
N PHE A 120 8.82 9.22 35.78
CA PHE A 120 9.40 9.74 34.55
C PHE A 120 9.44 8.67 33.45
N LEU A 121 10.02 7.50 33.71
CA LEU A 121 10.16 6.44 32.72
C LEU A 121 8.80 5.88 32.28
N ALA A 122 7.85 5.74 33.21
CA ALA A 122 6.50 5.32 32.88
C ALA A 122 5.81 6.33 31.94
N VAL A 123 5.77 7.62 32.34
CA VAL A 123 5.14 8.67 31.52
C VAL A 123 5.89 8.87 30.20
N LEU A 124 7.22 8.73 30.19
CA LEU A 124 8.02 8.86 28.97
C LEU A 124 7.71 7.72 27.99
N LYS A 125 7.56 6.48 28.47
CA LYS A 125 7.19 5.34 27.62
C LYS A 125 5.81 5.56 27.00
N GLU A 126 4.80 5.86 27.82
CA GLU A 126 3.43 6.10 27.32
C GLU A 126 3.39 7.36 26.43
N GLY A 127 4.19 8.38 26.74
CA GLY A 127 4.31 9.61 25.97
C GLY A 127 5.01 9.42 24.62
N PHE A 128 6.04 8.57 24.54
CA PHE A 128 6.68 8.19 23.28
C PHE A 128 5.70 7.47 22.35
N GLU A 129 4.99 6.48 22.89
CA GLU A 129 3.97 5.73 22.16
C GLU A 129 2.85 6.67 21.67
N THR A 130 2.38 7.58 22.54
CA THR A 130 1.42 8.62 22.18
C THR A 130 1.94 9.51 21.05
N SER A 131 3.20 9.98 21.11
CA SER A 131 3.78 10.84 20.08
C SER A 131 3.84 10.15 18.72
N VAL A 132 4.23 8.87 18.67
CA VAL A 132 4.27 8.09 17.42
C VAL A 132 2.86 7.87 16.85
N PHE A 133 1.88 7.51 17.69
CA PHE A 133 0.50 7.34 17.24
C PHE A 133 -0.15 8.63 16.76
N LEU A 134 0.04 9.72 17.50
CA LEU A 134 -0.51 11.01 17.13
C LEU A 134 0.11 11.47 15.82
N LEU A 135 1.41 11.30 15.61
CA LEU A 135 2.06 11.62 14.34
C LEU A 135 1.44 10.83 13.17
N ALA A 136 1.35 9.51 13.29
CA ALA A 136 0.72 8.66 12.27
C ALA A 136 -0.73 9.08 11.98
N THR A 137 -1.48 9.43 13.04
CA THR A 137 -2.87 9.88 12.89
C THR A 137 -2.98 11.29 12.33
N PHE A 138 -1.99 12.15 12.57
CA PHE A 138 -1.94 13.52 12.02
C PHE A 138 -1.65 13.47 10.53
N GLN A 139 -0.72 12.61 10.08
CA GLN A 139 -0.43 12.35 8.67
C GLN A 139 -1.67 11.83 7.93
N ALA A 140 -2.40 10.90 8.54
CA ALA A 140 -3.64 10.37 7.96
C ALA A 140 -4.86 11.31 8.05
N SER A 141 -4.77 12.44 8.76
CA SER A 141 -5.92 13.32 9.05
C SER A 141 -6.01 14.50 8.09
N THR A 142 -7.22 14.77 7.58
CA THR A 142 -7.51 15.96 6.75
C THR A 142 -7.30 17.29 7.50
N SER A 143 -7.34 17.29 8.84
CA SER A 143 -7.09 18.49 9.65
C SER A 143 -6.22 18.19 10.86
N VAL A 144 -4.98 18.70 10.85
CA VAL A 144 -4.02 18.56 11.95
C VAL A 144 -4.51 19.28 13.21
N VAL A 145 -5.03 20.50 13.07
CA VAL A 145 -5.53 21.31 14.21
C VAL A 145 -6.64 20.55 14.96
N ALA A 146 -7.59 20.00 14.21
CA ALA A 146 -8.69 19.23 14.78
C ALA A 146 -8.15 17.97 15.50
N ALA A 147 -7.14 17.31 14.93
CA ALA A 147 -6.51 16.15 15.52
C ALA A 147 -5.77 16.49 16.84
N VAL A 148 -5.04 17.61 16.90
CA VAL A 148 -4.39 18.12 18.11
C VAL A 148 -5.41 18.43 19.20
N ILE A 149 -6.48 19.16 18.88
CA ILE A 149 -7.56 19.45 19.83
C ILE A 149 -8.15 18.16 20.39
N GLY A 150 -8.41 17.16 19.52
CA GLY A 150 -8.89 15.85 19.94
C GLY A 150 -7.98 15.21 20.99
N ALA A 151 -6.67 15.14 20.71
CA ALA A 151 -5.68 14.58 21.62
C ALA A 151 -5.65 15.29 22.98
N VAL A 152 -5.62 16.64 22.97
CA VAL A 152 -5.60 17.46 24.20
C VAL A 152 -6.87 17.23 25.02
N VAL A 153 -8.03 17.23 24.38
CA VAL A 153 -9.31 16.96 25.07
C VAL A 153 -9.32 15.55 25.68
N GLY A 154 -8.83 14.55 24.95
CA GLY A 154 -8.68 13.18 25.46
C GLY A 154 -7.82 13.12 26.72
N ILE A 155 -6.65 13.76 26.70
CA ILE A 155 -5.73 13.84 27.85
C ILE A 155 -6.37 14.59 29.03
N LEU A 156 -7.09 15.69 28.79
CA LEU A 156 -7.77 16.42 29.87
C LEU A 156 -8.86 15.56 30.53
N ILE A 157 -9.64 14.83 29.74
CA ILE A 157 -10.63 13.88 30.25
C ILE A 157 -9.94 12.77 31.04
N SER A 158 -8.81 12.24 30.56
CA SER A 158 -8.10 11.17 31.26
C SER A 158 -7.54 11.62 32.61
N ILE A 159 -7.02 12.85 32.70
CA ILE A 159 -6.60 13.46 33.96
C ILE A 159 -7.79 13.58 34.91
N GLY A 160 -8.94 14.06 34.43
CA GLY A 160 -10.16 14.15 35.24
C GLY A 160 -10.62 12.80 35.77
N ILE A 161 -10.62 11.76 34.93
CA ILE A 161 -10.93 10.38 35.33
C ILE A 161 -9.90 9.86 36.34
N GLY A 162 -8.61 10.11 36.11
CA GLY A 162 -7.52 9.72 37.02
C GLY A 162 -7.67 10.33 38.41
N ILE A 163 -8.00 11.64 38.49
CA ILE A 163 -8.30 12.32 39.75
C ILE A 163 -9.56 11.73 40.42
N GLY A 164 -10.61 11.44 39.64
CA GLY A 164 -11.83 10.81 40.14
C GLY A 164 -11.61 9.40 40.68
N LEU A 165 -10.71 8.62 40.08
CA LEU A 165 -10.29 7.33 40.58
C LEU A 165 -9.44 7.47 41.85
N TYR A 166 -8.48 8.40 41.87
CA TYR A 166 -7.60 8.65 43.03
C TYR A 166 -8.38 9.11 44.27
N THR A 167 -9.41 9.93 44.09
CA THR A 167 -10.27 10.40 45.19
C THR A 167 -11.38 9.40 45.56
N GLY A 168 -11.51 8.28 44.82
CA GLY A 168 -12.55 7.26 45.06
C GLY A 168 -13.95 7.64 44.60
N GLY A 169 -14.11 8.81 43.95
CA GLY A 169 -15.39 9.31 43.44
C GLY A 169 -15.92 8.60 42.19
N VAL A 170 -15.06 7.86 41.47
CA VAL A 170 -15.42 7.18 40.21
C VAL A 170 -15.14 5.68 40.29
N LYS A 171 -16.19 4.86 40.14
CA LYS A 171 -16.10 3.39 40.03
C LYS A 171 -16.19 2.95 38.57
N LEU A 172 -15.09 3.06 37.83
CA LEU A 172 -15.02 2.66 36.43
C LEU A 172 -14.68 1.17 36.28
N ASN A 173 -15.42 0.43 35.44
CA ASN A 173 -15.02 -0.92 35.05
C ASN A 173 -13.99 -0.83 33.92
N LEU A 174 -12.71 -0.80 34.29
CA LEU A 174 -11.57 -0.69 33.36
C LEU A 174 -11.65 -1.73 32.24
N GLY A 175 -12.04 -2.97 32.55
CA GLY A 175 -12.17 -4.02 31.54
C GLY A 175 -13.19 -3.70 30.44
N LYS A 176 -14.36 -3.15 30.80
CA LYS A 176 -15.37 -2.73 29.81
C LYS A 176 -14.94 -1.50 29.03
N PHE A 177 -14.36 -0.51 29.73
CA PHE A 177 -13.83 0.70 29.12
C PHE A 177 -12.78 0.40 28.05
N PHE A 178 -11.74 -0.37 28.38
CA PHE A 178 -10.68 -0.74 27.44
C PHE A 178 -11.15 -1.66 26.31
N THR A 179 -12.22 -2.44 26.51
CA THR A 179 -12.81 -3.23 25.43
C THR A 179 -13.54 -2.31 24.44
N ALA A 180 -14.35 -1.36 24.92
CA ALA A 180 -15.08 -0.44 24.07
C ALA A 180 -14.15 0.50 23.28
N THR A 181 -13.18 1.12 23.96
CA THR A 181 -12.17 1.95 23.29
C THR A 181 -11.26 1.12 22.40
N GLY A 182 -10.92 -0.10 22.81
CA GLY A 182 -10.14 -1.04 22.00
C GLY A 182 -10.82 -1.39 20.67
N VAL A 183 -12.12 -1.69 20.67
CA VAL A 183 -12.87 -1.98 19.43
C VAL A 183 -12.87 -0.76 18.51
N PHE A 184 -13.08 0.44 19.05
CA PHE A 184 -12.96 1.67 18.27
C PHE A 184 -11.56 1.84 17.67
N LEU A 185 -10.50 1.59 18.44
CA LEU A 185 -9.12 1.65 17.95
C LEU A 185 -8.80 0.59 16.89
N VAL A 186 -9.49 -0.55 16.87
CA VAL A 186 -9.39 -1.52 15.76
C VAL A 186 -9.83 -0.87 14.44
N PHE A 187 -10.92 -0.11 14.44
CA PHE A 187 -11.36 0.59 13.22
C PHE A 187 -10.38 1.71 12.82
N VAL A 188 -9.89 2.49 13.79
CA VAL A 188 -8.90 3.54 13.53
C VAL A 188 -7.61 2.95 12.94
N ALA A 189 -7.10 1.88 13.53
CA ALA A 189 -5.90 1.21 13.04
C ALA A 189 -6.11 0.56 11.66
N ALA A 190 -7.32 0.06 11.36
CA ALA A 190 -7.65 -0.38 10.01
C ALA A 190 -7.58 0.78 9.00
N GLY A 191 -8.00 1.98 9.40
CA GLY A 191 -7.79 3.22 8.64
C GLY A 191 -6.31 3.55 8.43
N LEU A 192 -5.48 3.42 9.47
CA LEU A 192 -4.03 3.61 9.35
C LEU A 192 -3.39 2.59 8.40
N VAL A 193 -3.91 1.36 8.32
CA VAL A 193 -3.47 0.37 7.31
C VAL A 193 -3.76 0.87 5.89
N ILE A 194 -4.93 1.44 5.64
CA ILE A 194 -5.25 2.03 4.33
C ILE A 194 -4.26 3.17 4.01
N SER A 195 -4.07 4.11 4.94
CA SER A 195 -3.15 5.23 4.75
C SER A 195 -1.73 4.77 4.48
N ALA A 196 -1.22 3.79 5.23
CA ALA A 196 0.11 3.24 5.04
C ALA A 196 0.27 2.51 3.69
N LEU A 197 -0.78 1.81 3.22
CA LEU A 197 -0.75 1.17 1.90
C LEU A 197 -0.78 2.20 0.76
N ARG A 198 -1.48 3.33 0.96
CA ARG A 198 -1.53 4.43 0.01
C ARG A 198 -0.17 5.14 -0.09
N THR A 199 0.40 5.54 1.04
CA THR A 199 1.72 6.19 1.04
C THR A 199 2.83 5.24 0.59
N ALA A 200 2.67 3.93 0.80
CA ALA A 200 3.58 2.93 0.23
C ALA A 200 3.49 2.85 -1.31
N HIS A 201 2.32 3.12 -1.89
CA HIS A 201 2.17 3.23 -3.33
C HIS A 201 2.81 4.51 -3.87
N GLU A 202 2.56 5.63 -3.19
CA GLU A 202 3.11 6.95 -3.56
C GLU A 202 4.65 6.95 -3.48
N ALA A 203 5.21 6.30 -2.45
CA ALA A 203 6.65 6.05 -2.31
C ALA A 203 7.22 5.04 -3.33
N GLY A 204 6.39 4.43 -4.18
CA GLY A 204 6.78 3.45 -5.18
C GLY A 204 7.10 2.05 -4.66
N TRP A 205 6.82 1.74 -3.39
CA TRP A 205 7.06 0.43 -2.78
C TRP A 205 6.01 -0.61 -3.17
N ILE A 206 4.75 -0.19 -3.31
CA ILE A 206 3.62 -1.05 -3.69
C ILE A 206 3.06 -0.58 -5.03
N VAL A 207 3.23 -1.36 -6.09
CA VAL A 207 2.76 -1.00 -7.45
C VAL A 207 1.64 -1.89 -7.97
N PHE A 208 1.18 -2.83 -7.15
CA PHE A 208 0.09 -3.77 -7.45
C PHE A 208 -1.20 -3.38 -6.71
N GLY A 209 -2.35 -3.88 -7.14
CA GLY A 209 -3.61 -3.68 -6.43
C GLY A 209 -4.20 -2.27 -6.48
N GLN A 210 -3.78 -1.46 -7.46
CA GLN A 210 -4.15 -0.04 -7.58
C GLN A 210 -5.46 0.20 -8.33
N GLN A 211 -6.15 -0.87 -8.73
CA GLN A 211 -7.45 -0.78 -9.38
C GLN A 211 -8.49 -0.21 -8.40
N PRO A 212 -9.35 0.73 -8.86
CA PRO A 212 -10.49 1.17 -8.08
C PRO A 212 -11.39 -0.02 -7.75
N THR A 213 -11.77 -0.17 -6.47
CA THR A 213 -12.58 -1.33 -6.04
C THR A 213 -14.07 -1.03 -6.10
N VAL A 214 -14.49 -0.01 -5.35
CA VAL A 214 -15.88 0.41 -5.17
C VAL A 214 -15.87 1.92 -5.06
N ASP A 215 -16.80 2.59 -5.74
CA ASP A 215 -17.04 4.00 -5.52
C ASP A 215 -17.83 4.18 -4.22
N LEU A 216 -17.17 4.69 -3.18
CA LEU A 216 -17.77 5.01 -1.88
C LEU A 216 -18.18 6.48 -1.78
N ALA A 217 -18.24 7.23 -2.89
CA ALA A 217 -18.70 8.61 -2.90
C ALA A 217 -20.12 8.77 -2.34
N TRP A 218 -20.97 7.73 -2.42
CA TRP A 218 -22.29 7.72 -1.78
C TRP A 218 -22.23 7.68 -0.24
N LEU A 219 -21.19 7.03 0.31
CA LEU A 219 -20.99 6.86 1.75
C LEU A 219 -20.23 8.05 2.35
N ALA A 220 -19.26 8.57 1.61
CA ALA A 220 -18.47 9.75 1.97
C ALA A 220 -18.48 10.80 0.85
N PRO A 221 -19.60 11.52 0.62
CA PRO A 221 -19.64 12.59 -0.37
C PRO A 221 -18.66 13.70 -0.01
N GLY A 222 -17.81 14.11 -0.96
CA GLY A 222 -16.81 15.17 -0.77
C GLY A 222 -17.41 16.44 -0.16
N GLY A 223 -16.77 16.99 0.88
CA GLY A 223 -17.23 18.20 1.57
C GLY A 223 -18.35 17.99 2.61
N SER A 224 -18.86 16.77 2.81
CA SER A 224 -19.87 16.50 3.83
C SER A 224 -19.27 16.20 5.22
N ILE A 225 -20.03 16.52 6.29
CA ILE A 225 -19.68 16.14 7.67
C ILE A 225 -19.55 14.62 7.80
N ARG A 226 -20.36 13.86 7.04
CA ARG A 226 -20.31 12.39 7.01
C ARG A 226 -19.01 11.88 6.41
N ALA A 227 -18.54 12.46 5.32
CA ALA A 227 -17.22 12.13 4.76
C ALA A 227 -16.10 12.48 5.74
N ALA A 228 -16.16 13.65 6.39
CA ALA A 228 -15.19 14.01 7.41
C ALA A 228 -15.18 13.05 8.61
N LEU A 229 -16.33 12.46 8.96
CA LEU A 229 -16.42 11.43 9.99
C LEU A 229 -15.91 10.07 9.49
N ILE A 230 -16.33 9.60 8.31
CA ILE A 230 -15.96 8.27 7.83
C ILE A 230 -14.49 8.22 7.43
N THR A 231 -14.04 9.20 6.64
CA THR A 231 -12.63 9.31 6.24
C THR A 231 -11.76 9.75 7.41
N GLY A 232 -12.21 10.71 8.24
CA GLY A 232 -11.41 11.22 9.34
C GLY A 232 -11.40 10.37 10.62
N VAL A 233 -12.35 9.45 10.81
CA VAL A 233 -12.39 8.55 11.99
C VAL A 233 -11.98 7.13 11.63
N LEU A 234 -12.44 6.62 10.48
CA LEU A 234 -12.18 5.24 10.07
C LEU A 234 -11.05 5.14 9.05
N GLY A 235 -10.52 6.25 8.54
CA GLY A 235 -9.47 6.28 7.52
C GLY A 235 -9.91 5.70 6.17
N ILE A 236 -11.22 5.60 5.92
CA ILE A 236 -11.77 5.02 4.68
C ILE A 236 -11.89 6.12 3.61
N PRO A 237 -11.10 6.08 2.53
CA PRO A 237 -11.20 7.04 1.42
C PRO A 237 -12.47 6.78 0.60
N ALA A 238 -12.88 7.78 -0.19
CA ALA A 238 -14.02 7.65 -1.10
C ALA A 238 -13.70 6.72 -2.29
N ASP A 239 -12.43 6.58 -2.65
CA ASP A 239 -11.93 5.77 -3.78
C ASP A 239 -10.92 4.68 -3.30
N PRO A 240 -11.36 3.69 -2.51
CA PRO A 240 -10.46 2.66 -2.01
C PRO A 240 -9.87 1.80 -3.14
N ARG A 241 -8.55 1.68 -3.13
CA ARG A 241 -7.81 0.78 -4.03
C ARG A 241 -7.95 -0.66 -3.57
N THR A 242 -7.79 -1.61 -4.49
CA THR A 242 -7.99 -3.03 -4.20
C THR A 242 -7.06 -3.52 -3.09
N VAL A 243 -5.78 -3.10 -3.11
CA VAL A 243 -4.81 -3.43 -2.04
C VAL A 243 -5.22 -2.84 -0.69
N GLU A 244 -5.74 -1.61 -0.67
CA GLU A 244 -6.19 -0.92 0.53
C GLU A 244 -7.39 -1.65 1.16
N ALA A 245 -8.37 -2.02 0.34
CA ALA A 245 -9.55 -2.76 0.79
C ALA A 245 -9.17 -4.14 1.34
N VAL A 246 -8.32 -4.89 0.63
CA VAL A 246 -7.83 -6.20 1.09
C VAL A 246 -7.05 -6.06 2.40
N GLY A 247 -6.13 -5.09 2.49
CA GLY A 247 -5.38 -4.82 3.71
C GLY A 247 -6.28 -4.47 4.90
N TRP A 248 -7.30 -3.65 4.67
CA TRP A 248 -8.30 -3.29 5.69
C TRP A 248 -9.03 -4.52 6.22
N PHE A 249 -9.52 -5.41 5.34
CA PHE A 249 -10.20 -6.64 5.75
C PHE A 249 -9.27 -7.63 6.47
N LEU A 250 -8.04 -7.80 5.96
CA LEU A 250 -7.02 -8.66 6.57
C LEU A 250 -6.63 -8.20 7.97
N TYR A 251 -6.71 -6.90 8.25
CA TYR A 251 -6.46 -6.37 9.58
C TYR A 251 -7.70 -6.46 10.48
N ILE A 252 -8.84 -5.94 10.00
CA ILE A 252 -10.01 -5.73 10.86
C ILE A 252 -10.69 -7.03 11.26
N ILE A 253 -10.81 -8.01 10.36
CA ILE A 253 -11.52 -9.26 10.63
C ILE A 253 -10.81 -10.05 11.73
N PRO A 254 -9.50 -10.37 11.63
CA PRO A 254 -8.81 -11.08 12.70
C PRO A 254 -8.81 -10.29 14.00
N MET A 255 -8.67 -8.97 13.94
CA MET A 255 -8.56 -8.15 15.14
C MET A 255 -9.90 -7.98 15.87
N LEU A 256 -11.01 -7.87 15.16
CA LEU A 256 -12.36 -7.91 15.74
C LEU A 256 -12.68 -9.30 16.29
N LEU A 257 -12.32 -10.37 15.60
CA LEU A 257 -12.44 -11.73 16.13
C LEU A 257 -11.62 -11.87 17.42
N ILE A 258 -10.37 -11.40 17.42
CA ILE A 258 -9.56 -11.43 18.64
C ILE A 258 -10.27 -10.65 19.73
N THR A 259 -10.66 -9.39 19.53
CA THR A 259 -11.18 -8.48 20.57
C THR A 259 -12.59 -8.79 21.06
N LEU A 260 -13.51 -9.18 20.18
CA LEU A 260 -14.92 -9.39 20.50
C LEU A 260 -15.28 -10.85 20.82
N LEU A 261 -14.45 -11.84 20.46
CA LEU A 261 -14.81 -13.26 20.66
C LEU A 261 -15.17 -13.56 22.13
N PRO A 262 -16.44 -13.90 22.41
CA PRO A 262 -16.94 -14.20 23.75
C PRO A 262 -16.14 -15.31 24.41
N ARG A 263 -15.91 -15.19 25.72
CA ARG A 263 -15.17 -16.22 26.49
C ARG A 263 -15.82 -17.60 26.43
N ALA A 264 -17.15 -17.66 26.29
CA ALA A 264 -17.90 -18.90 26.14
C ALA A 264 -17.59 -19.65 24.83
N LEU A 265 -17.23 -18.92 23.77
CA LEU A 265 -16.86 -19.48 22.47
C LEU A 265 -15.36 -19.78 22.34
N ARG A 266 -14.56 -19.47 23.37
CA ARG A 266 -13.12 -19.77 23.35
C ARG A 266 -12.90 -21.27 23.56
N PRO A 267 -12.09 -21.92 22.70
CA PRO A 267 -11.76 -23.32 22.88
C PRO A 267 -11.16 -23.56 24.27
N LYS A 268 -11.66 -24.58 24.96
CA LYS A 268 -11.03 -25.08 26.20
C LYS A 268 -9.55 -25.39 25.91
N PRO A 269 -8.63 -25.25 26.89
CA PRO A 269 -7.19 -25.44 26.68
C PRO A 269 -6.84 -26.71 25.89
N ALA A 270 -7.49 -27.84 26.21
CA ALA A 270 -7.31 -29.11 25.52
C ALA A 270 -7.64 -29.10 24.01
N HIS A 271 -8.54 -28.23 23.55
CA HIS A 271 -8.97 -28.12 22.15
C HIS A 271 -8.28 -26.98 21.39
N GLN A 272 -7.50 -26.13 22.06
CA GLN A 272 -6.81 -24.99 21.44
C GLN A 272 -5.86 -25.40 20.31
N PRO A 273 -5.04 -26.47 20.43
CA PRO A 273 -4.17 -26.90 19.34
C PRO A 273 -4.95 -27.29 18.08
N ARG A 274 -6.10 -27.99 18.25
CA ARG A 274 -6.96 -28.39 17.13
C ARG A 274 -7.60 -27.18 16.46
N ALA A 275 -8.10 -26.22 17.24
CA ALA A 275 -8.66 -24.99 16.70
C ALA A 275 -7.63 -24.18 15.90
N HIS A 276 -6.41 -24.03 16.42
CA HIS A 276 -5.32 -23.40 15.68
C HIS A 276 -4.94 -24.18 14.41
N GLY A 277 -4.95 -25.51 14.46
CA GLY A 277 -4.73 -26.36 13.27
C GLY A 277 -5.80 -26.18 12.19
N ILE A 278 -7.08 -26.10 12.57
CA ILE A 278 -8.19 -25.87 11.63
C ILE A 278 -8.07 -24.49 10.96
N VAL A 279 -7.77 -23.45 11.74
CA VAL A 279 -7.57 -22.09 11.19
C VAL A 279 -6.36 -22.07 10.25
N ALA A 280 -5.23 -22.68 10.66
CA ALA A 280 -4.05 -22.77 9.82
C ALA A 280 -4.34 -23.52 8.50
N ALA A 281 -5.06 -24.64 8.56
CA ALA A 281 -5.47 -25.39 7.38
C ALA A 281 -6.40 -24.56 6.48
N GLY A 282 -7.37 -23.84 7.04
CA GLY A 282 -8.27 -22.97 6.28
C GLY A 282 -7.52 -21.84 5.56
N LEU A 283 -6.57 -21.19 6.25
CA LEU A 283 -5.70 -20.17 5.64
C LEU A 283 -4.81 -20.76 4.53
N GLY A 284 -4.23 -21.94 4.76
CA GLY A 284 -3.40 -22.63 3.76
C GLY A 284 -4.18 -23.06 2.52
N VAL A 285 -5.38 -23.62 2.70
CA VAL A 285 -6.29 -23.97 1.59
C VAL A 285 -6.71 -22.71 0.83
N GLY A 286 -7.05 -21.62 1.53
CA GLY A 286 -7.37 -20.34 0.91
C GLY A 286 -6.22 -19.79 0.07
N ALA A 287 -4.99 -19.87 0.58
CA ALA A 287 -3.78 -19.46 -0.16
C ALA A 287 -3.60 -20.27 -1.45
N ILE A 288 -3.71 -21.61 -1.37
CA ILE A 288 -3.58 -22.49 -2.54
C ILE A 288 -4.73 -22.24 -3.54
N ALA A 289 -5.96 -22.10 -3.05
CA ALA A 289 -7.13 -21.86 -3.89
C ALA A 289 -6.99 -20.54 -4.66
N LEU A 290 -6.56 -19.46 -4.02
CA LEU A 290 -6.29 -18.19 -4.69
C LEU A 290 -5.16 -18.30 -5.72
N PHE A 291 -4.08 -19.03 -5.39
CA PHE A 291 -2.98 -19.25 -6.32
C PHE A 291 -3.40 -20.02 -7.58
N VAL A 292 -4.22 -21.07 -7.42
CA VAL A 292 -4.63 -21.96 -8.51
C VAL A 292 -5.81 -21.42 -9.32
N ALA A 293 -6.76 -20.73 -8.67
CA ALA A 293 -8.00 -20.30 -9.31
C ALA A 293 -7.87 -19.00 -10.12
N MET A 294 -6.73 -18.29 -10.05
CA MET A 294 -6.57 -17.02 -10.75
C MET A 294 -6.26 -17.21 -12.24
N PRO A 295 -7.13 -16.73 -13.15
CA PRO A 295 -6.94 -16.85 -14.59
C PRO A 295 -5.69 -16.09 -15.07
N ASP A 296 -5.22 -16.43 -16.27
CA ASP A 296 -4.10 -15.72 -16.87
C ASP A 296 -4.44 -14.25 -17.13
N ALA A 297 -3.41 -13.40 -17.03
CA ALA A 297 -3.56 -11.98 -17.27
C ALA A 297 -4.10 -11.76 -18.70
N PRO A 298 -5.14 -10.94 -18.87
CA PRO A 298 -5.68 -10.67 -20.20
C PRO A 298 -4.62 -10.01 -21.06
N ARG A 299 -4.42 -10.51 -22.28
CA ARG A 299 -3.57 -9.85 -23.27
C ARG A 299 -4.27 -8.56 -23.73
N ALA A 300 -3.48 -7.56 -24.11
CA ALA A 300 -4.01 -6.33 -24.69
C ALA A 300 -4.86 -6.66 -25.93
N ALA A 301 -6.12 -6.21 -25.93
CA ALA A 301 -7.05 -6.44 -27.03
C ALA A 301 -6.74 -5.49 -28.20
N ILE A 302 -5.59 -5.68 -28.85
CA ILE A 302 -5.15 -4.87 -29.97
C ILE A 302 -5.76 -5.44 -31.26
N PRO A 303 -6.46 -4.63 -32.07
CA PRO A 303 -6.99 -5.09 -33.36
C PRO A 303 -5.89 -5.56 -34.31
N ALA A 304 -6.19 -6.55 -35.14
CA ALA A 304 -5.24 -7.06 -36.16
C ALA A 304 -4.87 -6.00 -37.23
N SER A 305 -5.69 -4.97 -37.39
CA SER A 305 -5.44 -3.84 -38.29
C SER A 305 -5.80 -2.51 -37.63
N VAL A 306 -4.93 -1.53 -37.78
CA VAL A 306 -5.09 -0.16 -37.29
C VAL A 306 -5.50 0.72 -38.49
N PRO A 307 -6.57 1.53 -38.40
CA PRO A 307 -6.92 2.47 -39.46
C PRO A 307 -5.82 3.53 -39.61
N LEU A 308 -5.65 4.05 -40.82
CA LEU A 308 -4.76 5.19 -41.07
C LEU A 308 -5.50 6.51 -40.78
N GLY A 309 -4.75 7.59 -40.48
CA GLY A 309 -5.34 8.95 -40.41
C GLY A 309 -5.85 9.47 -41.76
N SER A 310 -5.49 8.77 -42.84
CA SER A 310 -6.05 8.93 -44.18
C SER A 310 -6.83 7.66 -44.55
N SER A 311 -7.48 7.60 -45.71
CA SER A 311 -8.16 6.37 -46.14
C SER A 311 -7.21 5.16 -46.20
N GLY A 312 -7.57 4.07 -45.52
CA GLY A 312 -6.80 2.81 -45.53
C GLY A 312 -6.57 2.22 -44.14
N SER A 313 -5.79 1.14 -44.09
CA SER A 313 -5.45 0.41 -42.86
C SER A 313 -4.04 -0.13 -42.90
N VAL A 314 -3.41 -0.26 -41.74
CA VAL A 314 -2.11 -0.93 -41.57
C VAL A 314 -2.28 -2.13 -40.65
N SER A 315 -1.64 -3.25 -40.98
CA SER A 315 -1.67 -4.49 -40.19
C SER A 315 -0.26 -5.03 -40.05
N ALA A 316 0.03 -5.72 -38.96
CA ALA A 316 1.27 -6.46 -38.78
C ALA A 316 0.98 -7.96 -38.78
N THR A 317 1.85 -8.72 -39.43
CA THR A 317 1.80 -10.18 -39.49
C THR A 317 3.20 -10.74 -39.21
N GLY A 318 3.27 -11.84 -38.46
CA GLY A 318 4.50 -12.52 -38.10
C GLY A 318 4.95 -12.21 -36.67
N GLU A 319 4.99 -13.25 -35.83
CA GLU A 319 5.69 -13.22 -34.55
C GLU A 319 7.10 -13.78 -34.78
N SER A 320 8.11 -12.91 -34.64
CA SER A 320 9.53 -13.24 -34.57
C SER A 320 10.22 -13.75 -35.86
N PRO A 321 11.46 -13.30 -36.18
CA PRO A 321 12.27 -12.35 -35.42
C PRO A 321 11.94 -10.89 -35.71
N ALA A 322 11.08 -10.59 -36.69
CA ALA A 322 10.70 -9.21 -37.04
C ALA A 322 9.31 -9.17 -37.70
N PRO A 323 8.50 -8.13 -37.44
CA PRO A 323 7.16 -8.04 -38.00
C PRO A 323 7.21 -7.75 -39.50
N VAL A 324 6.17 -8.18 -40.20
CA VAL A 324 5.90 -7.77 -41.58
C VAL A 324 4.67 -6.87 -41.57
N ILE A 325 4.82 -5.63 -42.01
CA ILE A 325 3.74 -4.65 -42.02
C ILE A 325 3.14 -4.57 -43.40
N THR A 326 1.82 -4.71 -43.46
CA THR A 326 1.04 -4.59 -44.68
C THR A 326 0.13 -3.37 -44.58
N VAL A 327 0.34 -2.42 -45.48
CA VAL A 327 -0.43 -1.18 -45.60
C VAL A 327 -1.38 -1.32 -46.79
N ARG A 328 -2.67 -1.17 -46.56
CA ARG A 328 -3.71 -1.17 -47.60
C ARG A 328 -4.28 0.23 -47.76
N ARG A 329 -4.16 0.81 -48.96
CA ARG A 329 -4.65 2.17 -49.28
C ARG A 329 -5.14 2.20 -50.73
N ALA A 330 -6.32 2.79 -50.95
CA ALA A 330 -6.88 2.98 -52.30
C ALA A 330 -6.90 1.72 -53.18
N GLY A 331 -7.11 0.53 -52.59
CA GLY A 331 -7.12 -0.75 -53.31
C GLY A 331 -5.74 -1.38 -53.54
N GLU A 332 -4.65 -0.69 -53.22
CA GLU A 332 -3.28 -1.19 -53.32
C GLU A 332 -2.76 -1.66 -51.95
N SER A 333 -1.92 -2.71 -51.95
CA SER A 333 -1.32 -3.28 -50.74
C SER A 333 0.20 -3.23 -50.84
N THR A 334 0.84 -2.51 -49.93
CA THR A 334 2.31 -2.43 -49.85
C THR A 334 2.79 -3.15 -48.60
N THR A 335 3.81 -4.00 -48.75
CA THR A 335 4.39 -4.76 -47.64
C THR A 335 5.80 -4.28 -47.32
N VAL A 336 6.09 -4.12 -46.03
CA VAL A 336 7.39 -3.72 -45.49
C VAL A 336 7.87 -4.80 -44.54
N ARG A 337 9.04 -5.38 -44.82
CA ARG A 337 9.69 -6.38 -43.96
C ARG A 337 10.79 -5.72 -43.16
N PHE A 338 10.75 -5.91 -41.84
CA PHE A 338 11.81 -5.48 -40.95
C PHE A 338 12.86 -6.60 -40.79
N ALA A 339 14.11 -6.22 -40.54
CA ALA A 339 15.14 -7.13 -40.10
C ALA A 339 15.17 -7.20 -38.56
N ALA A 340 15.73 -8.28 -38.00
CA ALA A 340 15.86 -8.43 -36.55
C ALA A 340 16.62 -7.25 -35.89
N GLY A 341 17.62 -6.69 -36.59
CA GLY A 341 18.38 -5.52 -36.12
C GLY A 341 17.65 -4.18 -36.22
N ASP A 342 16.47 -4.12 -36.82
CA ASP A 342 15.67 -2.89 -36.94
C ASP A 342 14.89 -2.57 -35.66
N GLY A 343 14.80 -3.53 -34.73
CA GLY A 343 14.07 -3.44 -33.46
C GLY A 343 14.90 -2.82 -32.34
N ALA A 344 14.28 -1.93 -31.55
CA ALA A 344 14.85 -1.37 -30.32
C ALA A 344 13.77 -1.24 -29.23
N PRO A 345 14.12 -1.32 -27.94
CA PRO A 345 13.14 -1.11 -26.86
C PRO A 345 12.42 0.24 -26.97
N SER A 346 11.14 0.26 -26.61
CA SER A 346 10.31 1.48 -26.62
C SER A 346 9.37 1.55 -25.42
N THR A 347 8.81 2.74 -25.21
CA THR A 347 7.73 3.02 -24.25
C THR A 347 6.59 3.82 -24.89
N HIS A 348 6.65 4.02 -26.22
CA HIS A 348 5.66 4.79 -26.97
C HIS A 348 4.32 4.06 -26.99
N ALA A 349 3.27 4.71 -26.47
CA ALA A 349 1.91 4.14 -26.41
C ALA A 349 1.86 2.74 -25.74
N GLY A 350 2.77 2.46 -24.81
CA GLY A 350 2.86 1.16 -24.12
C GLY A 350 3.53 0.04 -24.93
N ALA A 351 3.99 0.30 -26.15
CA ALA A 351 4.70 -0.68 -26.97
C ALA A 351 6.06 -1.08 -26.38
N ASP A 352 6.43 -2.36 -26.49
CA ASP A 352 7.70 -2.90 -26.00
C ASP A 352 8.86 -2.65 -26.99
N THR A 353 8.56 -2.62 -28.28
CA THR A 353 9.55 -2.62 -29.35
C THR A 353 9.17 -1.61 -30.42
N ARG A 354 10.15 -0.80 -30.82
CA ARG A 354 10.11 0.09 -31.98
C ARG A 354 10.94 -0.50 -33.10
N TRP A 355 10.30 -0.73 -34.24
CA TRP A 355 10.90 -1.17 -35.49
C TRP A 355 11.11 0.01 -36.42
N ARG A 356 12.28 0.11 -37.06
CA ARG A 356 12.56 1.19 -38.02
C ARG A 356 13.38 0.69 -39.20
N THR A 357 12.86 0.87 -40.41
CA THR A 357 13.56 0.51 -41.64
C THR A 357 13.36 1.56 -42.74
N THR A 358 14.28 1.62 -43.68
CA THR A 358 14.20 2.50 -44.85
C THR A 358 13.67 1.73 -46.05
N VAL A 359 12.65 2.26 -46.70
CA VAL A 359 12.04 1.66 -47.89
C VAL A 359 12.49 2.38 -49.16
N PRO A 360 12.76 1.66 -50.26
CA PRO A 360 13.08 2.26 -51.54
C PRO A 360 11.97 3.18 -52.03
N VAL A 361 12.32 4.34 -52.58
CA VAL A 361 11.39 5.29 -53.19
C VAL A 361 11.75 5.49 -54.65
N PRO A 362 10.81 5.33 -55.60
CA PRO A 362 11.07 5.58 -57.02
C PRO A 362 11.61 7.00 -57.27
N GLN A 363 12.65 7.09 -58.10
CA GLN A 363 13.27 8.36 -58.47
C GLN A 363 12.35 9.20 -59.36
N GLY A 364 12.49 10.52 -59.27
CA GLY A 364 11.73 11.44 -60.12
C GLY A 364 12.33 11.61 -61.52
N PRO A 365 11.67 12.37 -62.40
CA PRO A 365 12.16 12.64 -63.75
C PRO A 365 13.47 13.45 -63.72
N ARG A 366 14.39 13.16 -64.66
CA ARG A 366 15.70 13.83 -64.78
C ARG A 366 15.60 15.30 -65.21
N ARG A 367 14.50 15.72 -65.82
CA ARG A 367 14.23 17.12 -66.20
C ARG A 367 12.97 17.62 -65.51
N LEU A 368 13.04 18.82 -64.93
CA LEU A 368 11.93 19.49 -64.25
C LEU A 368 11.69 20.86 -64.89
N THR A 369 10.43 21.13 -65.25
CA THR A 369 10.01 22.49 -65.58
C THR A 369 9.75 23.29 -64.30
N LEU A 370 9.81 24.62 -64.39
CA LEU A 370 9.50 25.50 -63.26
C LEU A 370 8.08 25.25 -62.73
N ASP A 371 7.09 25.10 -63.61
CA ASP A 371 5.70 24.81 -63.22
C ASP A 371 5.56 23.49 -62.46
N ARG A 372 6.33 22.46 -62.84
CA ARG A 372 6.31 21.18 -62.14
C ARG A 372 6.97 21.25 -60.77
N LEU A 373 8.04 22.04 -60.66
CA LEU A 373 8.72 22.29 -59.39
C LEU A 373 7.85 23.09 -58.41
N VAL A 374 7.13 24.10 -58.92
CA VAL A 374 6.16 24.89 -58.14
C VAL A 374 5.02 24.00 -57.63
N LYS A 375 4.47 23.13 -58.47
CA LYS A 375 3.45 22.15 -58.05
C LYS A 375 3.94 21.15 -57.00
N LEU A 376 5.23 20.85 -56.98
CA LEU A 376 5.84 19.95 -56.01
C LEU A 376 6.15 20.64 -54.67
N ASN A 377 6.23 21.97 -54.67
CA ASN A 377 6.55 22.79 -53.49
C ASN A 377 5.32 23.62 -53.07
N ASP A 378 4.18 22.95 -52.94
CA ASP A 378 2.88 23.51 -52.55
C ASP A 378 2.48 24.83 -53.26
N GLY A 379 2.72 24.92 -54.56
CA GLY A 379 2.38 26.10 -55.36
C GLY A 379 3.31 27.30 -55.17
N SER A 380 4.36 27.18 -54.35
CA SER A 380 5.34 28.23 -54.08
C SER A 380 6.63 28.05 -54.87
N ILE A 381 7.23 29.15 -55.34
CA ILE A 381 8.55 29.11 -55.98
C ILE A 381 9.62 28.90 -54.89
N PRO A 382 10.49 27.86 -55.01
CA PRO A 382 11.56 27.66 -54.04
C PRO A 382 12.48 28.87 -53.90
N VAL A 383 12.91 29.12 -52.66
CA VAL A 383 13.78 30.26 -52.32
C VAL A 383 15.05 30.24 -53.19
N GLY A 384 15.38 31.38 -53.80
CA GLY A 384 16.54 31.53 -54.66
C GLY A 384 16.31 31.22 -56.14
N LEU A 385 15.10 30.82 -56.53
CA LEU A 385 14.66 30.73 -57.92
C LEU A 385 13.86 31.97 -58.31
N SER A 386 14.11 32.49 -59.51
CA SER A 386 13.35 33.59 -60.09
C SER A 386 12.93 33.21 -61.51
N PRO A 387 11.63 33.23 -61.86
CA PRO A 387 11.15 32.83 -63.19
C PRO A 387 11.79 33.60 -64.34
N ARG A 388 12.12 34.89 -64.12
CA ARG A 388 12.76 35.74 -65.13
C ARG A 388 14.24 35.40 -65.35
N ARG A 389 14.95 34.96 -64.30
CA ARG A 389 16.40 34.65 -64.36
C ARG A 389 16.67 33.16 -64.57
N ASN A 390 15.74 32.31 -64.17
CA ASN A 390 15.85 30.86 -64.16
C ASN A 390 14.54 30.31 -64.76
N PRO A 391 14.39 30.33 -66.10
CA PRO A 391 13.15 29.86 -66.75
C PRO A 391 13.03 28.32 -66.75
N GLY A 392 14.12 27.58 -66.50
CA GLY A 392 14.17 26.13 -66.70
C GLY A 392 14.18 25.74 -68.19
N PRO A 393 14.04 24.44 -68.52
CA PRO A 393 13.98 23.30 -67.62
C PRO A 393 15.30 23.04 -66.89
N TYR A 394 15.19 22.48 -65.68
CA TYR A 394 16.31 22.14 -64.81
C TYR A 394 16.66 20.66 -64.94
N GLU A 395 17.94 20.32 -64.86
CA GLU A 395 18.39 18.95 -64.61
C GLU A 395 18.25 18.64 -63.12
N ALA A 396 17.57 17.54 -62.81
CA ALA A 396 17.16 17.17 -61.47
C ALA A 396 17.81 15.86 -61.01
N ASN A 397 18.62 15.95 -59.96
CA ASN A 397 19.14 14.80 -59.24
C ASN A 397 18.34 14.58 -57.95
N TRP A 398 17.72 13.41 -57.82
CA TRP A 398 16.80 13.10 -56.74
C TRP A 398 17.47 12.26 -55.67
N LYS A 399 17.32 12.68 -54.42
CA LYS A 399 17.61 11.88 -53.23
C LYS A 399 16.33 11.75 -52.41
N ARG A 400 15.65 10.63 -52.60
CA ARG A 400 14.40 10.29 -51.92
C ARG A 400 14.65 9.16 -50.91
N THR A 401 14.20 9.38 -49.69
CA THR A 401 14.30 8.39 -48.61
C THR A 401 12.97 8.33 -47.91
N ALA A 402 12.43 7.13 -47.67
CA ALA A 402 11.26 6.95 -46.83
C ALA A 402 11.60 5.98 -45.70
N THR A 403 11.20 6.33 -44.50
CA THR A 403 11.42 5.54 -43.30
C THR A 403 10.07 5.11 -42.76
N VAL A 404 9.92 3.81 -42.53
CA VAL A 404 8.75 3.24 -41.87
C VAL A 404 9.15 2.94 -40.43
N THR A 405 8.37 3.46 -39.48
CA THR A 405 8.52 3.17 -38.06
C THR A 405 7.24 2.51 -37.57
N ALA A 406 7.37 1.47 -36.76
CA ALA A 406 6.25 0.78 -36.15
C ALA A 406 6.54 0.41 -34.72
N TRP A 407 5.48 0.32 -33.93
CA TRP A 407 5.52 0.03 -32.51
C TRP A 407 4.64 -1.18 -32.23
N THR A 408 5.21 -2.18 -31.58
CA THR A 408 4.53 -3.44 -31.28
C THR A 408 4.51 -3.71 -29.77
N LYS A 409 3.48 -4.42 -29.31
CA LYS A 409 3.38 -4.99 -27.95
C LYS A 409 3.02 -6.46 -28.11
N ASP A 410 3.86 -7.37 -27.61
CA ASP A 410 3.66 -8.82 -27.74
C ASP A 410 3.38 -9.25 -29.20
N GLY A 411 4.04 -8.62 -30.17
CA GLY A 411 3.85 -8.87 -31.61
C GLY A 411 2.66 -8.16 -32.28
N ALA A 412 1.73 -7.57 -31.51
CA ALA A 412 0.59 -6.82 -32.05
C ALA A 412 0.95 -5.36 -32.36
N LEU A 413 0.35 -4.78 -33.41
CA LEU A 413 0.67 -3.43 -33.89
C LEU A 413 -0.07 -2.35 -33.10
N VAL A 414 0.67 -1.53 -32.35
CA VAL A 414 0.13 -0.41 -31.56
C VAL A 414 0.03 0.86 -32.42
N ASP A 415 1.12 1.20 -33.12
CA ASP A 415 1.24 2.39 -33.97
C ASP A 415 2.17 2.10 -35.16
N ALA A 416 1.97 2.79 -36.27
CA ALA A 416 2.89 2.81 -37.39
C ALA A 416 2.82 4.13 -38.15
N LYS A 417 3.96 4.55 -38.70
CA LYS A 417 4.03 5.70 -39.61
C LYS A 417 5.10 5.54 -40.68
N ARG A 418 4.86 6.17 -41.82
CA ARG A 418 5.85 6.38 -42.89
C ARG A 418 6.11 7.87 -43.03
N THR A 419 7.38 8.23 -42.93
CA THR A 419 7.85 9.59 -43.17
C THR A 419 8.82 9.58 -44.33
N SER A 420 8.63 10.47 -45.30
CA SER A 420 9.51 10.62 -46.45
C SER A 420 10.25 11.95 -46.42
N ARG A 421 11.45 11.92 -46.99
CA ARG A 421 12.28 13.09 -47.21
C ARG A 421 12.72 13.08 -48.67
N THR A 422 12.31 14.10 -49.41
CA THR A 422 12.67 14.26 -50.82
C THR A 422 13.55 15.50 -50.96
N ILE A 423 14.79 15.27 -51.39
CA ILE A 423 15.75 16.32 -51.71
C ILE A 423 16.00 16.28 -53.22
N VAL A 424 15.95 17.44 -53.86
CA VAL A 424 16.22 17.59 -55.29
C VAL A 424 17.37 18.56 -55.47
N THR A 425 18.41 18.13 -56.16
CA THR A 425 19.49 19.02 -56.60
C THR A 425 19.23 19.41 -58.05
N LEU A 426 19.01 20.70 -58.28
CA LEU A 426 18.72 21.30 -59.57
C LEU A 426 19.99 21.94 -60.15
N THR A 427 20.23 21.70 -61.44
CA THR A 427 21.31 22.31 -62.22
C THR A 427 20.81 22.75 -63.59
N GLY A 428 21.53 23.65 -64.27
CA GLY A 428 21.11 24.19 -65.56
C GLY A 428 19.90 25.14 -65.46
N GLY A 429 19.20 25.38 -66.58
CA GLY A 429 17.95 26.16 -66.58
C GLY A 429 18.07 27.65 -66.18
N GLY A 430 19.27 28.23 -66.27
CA GLY A 430 19.58 29.61 -65.86
C GLY A 430 20.26 29.75 -64.50
N LEU A 431 20.51 28.65 -63.79
CA LEU A 431 21.19 28.65 -62.48
C LEU A 431 22.70 28.84 -62.61
N SER A 432 23.28 29.72 -61.80
CA SER A 432 24.74 29.91 -61.71
C SER A 432 25.46 28.79 -60.95
N GLY A 433 24.73 27.89 -60.29
CA GLY A 433 25.25 26.74 -59.56
C GLY A 433 24.15 25.81 -59.08
N ALA A 434 24.52 24.63 -58.58
CA ALA A 434 23.57 23.65 -58.09
C ALA A 434 22.71 24.20 -56.94
N ARG A 435 21.40 23.97 -57.00
CA ARG A 435 20.44 24.38 -55.95
C ARG A 435 19.76 23.17 -55.34
N VAL A 436 19.73 23.12 -54.02
CA VAL A 436 19.06 22.04 -53.28
C VAL A 436 17.68 22.52 -52.84
N VAL A 437 16.65 21.80 -53.24
CA VAL A 437 15.25 22.06 -52.88
C VAL A 437 14.72 20.86 -52.12
N THR A 438 14.08 21.12 -50.98
CA THR A 438 13.29 20.11 -50.27
C THR A 438 11.87 20.19 -50.80
N VAL A 439 11.33 19.05 -51.21
CA VAL A 439 10.01 18.92 -51.82
C VAL A 439 9.09 18.19 -50.84
N ASP A 440 7.79 18.47 -50.90
CA ASP A 440 6.83 17.87 -50.00
C ASP A 440 6.90 16.33 -49.99
N PRO A 441 6.72 15.73 -48.80
CA PRO A 441 6.72 14.29 -48.66
C PRO A 441 5.61 13.66 -49.50
N THR A 442 5.94 12.61 -50.25
CA THR A 442 4.96 11.89 -51.09
C THR A 442 4.68 10.51 -50.50
N GLY A 443 3.40 10.23 -50.27
CA GLY A 443 2.92 8.95 -49.74
C GLY A 443 3.10 8.77 -48.23
N ASP A 444 3.31 9.84 -47.47
CA ASP A 444 3.35 9.77 -46.01
C ASP A 444 1.99 9.34 -45.47
N TRP A 445 2.04 8.58 -44.38
CA TRP A 445 0.87 8.09 -43.68
C TRP A 445 1.24 7.81 -42.23
N SER A 446 0.25 7.88 -41.36
CA SER A 446 0.34 7.46 -39.97
C SER A 446 -0.93 6.69 -39.61
N ALA A 447 -0.83 5.82 -38.62
CA ALA A 447 -2.00 5.29 -37.94
C ALA A 447 -2.89 6.44 -37.45
N ALA A 448 -4.20 6.20 -37.40
CA ALA A 448 -5.18 7.16 -36.92
C ALA A 448 -4.89 7.46 -35.43
N PRO A 449 -4.76 8.73 -35.02
CA PRO A 449 -4.45 9.09 -33.63
C PRO A 449 -5.41 8.46 -32.61
N ASP A 450 -6.71 8.43 -32.92
CA ASP A 450 -7.73 7.86 -32.03
C ASP A 450 -7.58 6.35 -31.85
N ALA A 451 -7.17 5.63 -32.90
CA ALA A 451 -6.92 4.19 -32.82
C ALA A 451 -5.63 3.90 -32.04
N VAL A 452 -4.59 4.74 -32.19
CA VAL A 452 -3.36 4.63 -31.39
C VAL A 452 -3.65 4.90 -29.91
N ALA A 453 -4.49 5.89 -29.60
CA ALA A 453 -4.93 6.15 -28.22
C ALA A 453 -5.72 4.97 -27.63
N ALA A 454 -6.70 4.43 -28.38
CA ALA A 454 -7.45 3.26 -27.94
C ALA A 454 -6.58 2.02 -27.73
N ASN A 455 -5.58 1.79 -28.60
CA ASN A 455 -4.59 0.72 -28.42
C ASN A 455 -3.73 0.96 -27.18
N ALA A 456 -3.28 2.20 -26.94
CA ALA A 456 -2.51 2.55 -25.76
C ALA A 456 -3.30 2.30 -24.46
N ASP A 457 -4.58 2.66 -24.44
CA ASP A 457 -5.49 2.40 -23.33
C ASP A 457 -5.68 0.89 -23.10
N ALA A 458 -5.85 0.11 -24.18
CA ALA A 458 -5.96 -1.34 -24.09
C ALA A 458 -4.68 -2.02 -23.56
N VAL A 459 -3.51 -1.54 -23.97
CA VAL A 459 -2.21 -1.98 -23.44
C VAL A 459 -2.08 -1.61 -21.97
N GLY A 460 -2.40 -0.36 -21.61
CA GLY A 460 -2.38 0.12 -20.23
C GLY A 460 -3.30 -0.69 -19.32
N ALA A 461 -4.51 -1.02 -19.79
CA ALA A 461 -5.47 -1.85 -19.05
C ALA A 461 -4.94 -3.28 -18.85
N ALA A 462 -4.35 -3.90 -19.88
CA ALA A 462 -3.75 -5.23 -19.78
C ALA A 462 -2.54 -5.25 -18.82
N ASP A 463 -1.64 -4.27 -18.92
CA ASP A 463 -0.49 -4.13 -18.01
C ASP A 463 -0.93 -3.87 -16.56
N ALA A 464 -2.04 -3.15 -16.37
CA ALA A 464 -2.61 -2.92 -15.04
C ALA A 464 -3.29 -4.18 -14.47
N ALA A 465 -4.00 -4.95 -15.29
CA ALA A 465 -4.56 -6.25 -14.91
C ALA A 465 -3.47 -7.28 -14.58
N ALA A 466 -2.36 -7.30 -15.34
CA ALA A 466 -1.21 -8.14 -15.05
C ALA A 466 -0.56 -7.80 -13.70
N ARG A 467 -0.45 -6.51 -13.35
CA ARG A 467 0.04 -6.07 -12.04
C ARG A 467 -0.93 -6.43 -10.92
N ASP A 468 -2.24 -6.34 -11.15
CA ASP A 468 -3.25 -6.74 -10.16
C ASP A 468 -3.21 -8.25 -9.88
N ARG A 469 -2.97 -9.07 -10.91
CA ARG A 469 -2.77 -10.52 -10.73
C ARG A 469 -1.69 -10.84 -9.70
N ALA A 470 -0.62 -10.04 -9.61
CA ALA A 470 0.44 -10.27 -8.65
C ALA A 470 -0.05 -10.16 -7.19
N LEU A 471 -1.01 -9.26 -6.91
CA LEU A 471 -1.66 -9.16 -5.60
C LEU A 471 -2.34 -10.49 -5.25
N TRP A 472 -3.16 -10.99 -6.17
CA TRP A 472 -4.00 -12.18 -5.94
C TRP A 472 -3.25 -13.49 -5.98
N THR A 473 -2.18 -13.58 -6.76
CA THR A 473 -1.43 -14.82 -6.99
C THR A 473 -0.26 -14.95 -6.02
N PHE A 474 0.45 -13.86 -5.71
CA PHE A 474 1.68 -13.95 -4.90
C PHE A 474 1.50 -13.33 -3.51
N TRP A 475 1.04 -12.09 -3.45
CA TRP A 475 1.06 -11.34 -2.18
C TRP A 475 0.00 -11.80 -1.20
N LEU A 476 -1.27 -11.88 -1.61
CA LEU A 476 -2.36 -12.30 -0.72
C LEU A 476 -2.20 -13.78 -0.29
N PRO A 477 -1.93 -14.74 -1.19
CA PRO A 477 -1.61 -16.11 -0.79
C PRO A 477 -0.39 -16.19 0.13
N GLY A 478 0.64 -15.37 -0.12
CA GLY A 478 1.82 -15.27 0.74
C GLY A 478 1.47 -14.84 2.16
N VAL A 479 0.67 -13.78 2.32
CA VAL A 479 0.19 -13.31 3.64
C VAL A 479 -0.63 -14.39 4.34
N LEU A 480 -1.55 -15.06 3.62
CA LEU A 480 -2.35 -16.14 4.17
C LEU A 480 -1.48 -17.34 4.59
N ALA A 481 -0.46 -17.70 3.80
CA ALA A 481 0.49 -18.76 4.11
C ALA A 481 1.33 -18.44 5.36
N ILE A 482 1.82 -17.19 5.47
CA ILE A 482 2.51 -16.73 6.69
C ILE A 482 1.58 -16.81 7.90
N GLY A 483 0.32 -16.37 7.77
CA GLY A 483 -0.70 -16.50 8.80
C GLY A 483 -0.97 -17.96 9.19
N ALA A 484 -1.03 -18.86 8.21
CA ALA A 484 -1.19 -20.30 8.42
C ALA A 484 0.00 -20.87 9.23
N ILE A 485 1.23 -20.52 8.85
CA ILE A 485 2.44 -20.97 9.55
C ILE A 485 2.46 -20.43 10.98
N ALA A 486 2.22 -19.14 11.18
CA ALA A 486 2.22 -18.52 12.52
C ALA A 486 1.16 -19.15 13.44
N THR A 487 -0.04 -19.40 12.93
CA THR A 487 -1.13 -20.04 13.69
C THR A 487 -0.83 -21.51 13.98
N ALA A 488 -0.25 -22.26 13.03
CA ALA A 488 0.18 -23.63 13.23
C ALA A 488 1.29 -23.74 14.29
N LEU A 489 2.32 -22.88 14.21
CA LEU A 489 3.40 -22.82 15.19
C LEU A 489 2.87 -22.52 16.60
N ARG A 490 1.93 -21.58 16.73
CA ARG A 490 1.30 -21.28 18.02
C ARG A 490 0.51 -22.48 18.56
N GLY A 491 -0.22 -23.19 17.69
CA GLY A 491 -0.89 -24.44 18.04
C GLY A 491 0.08 -25.53 18.53
N LEU A 492 1.23 -25.67 17.87
CA LEU A 492 2.30 -26.61 18.25
C LEU A 492 2.93 -26.26 19.61
N VAL A 493 3.22 -24.98 19.86
CA VAL A 493 3.75 -24.51 21.15
C VAL A 493 2.77 -24.80 22.27
N ILE A 494 1.47 -24.54 22.06
CA ILE A 494 0.43 -24.86 23.06
C ILE A 494 0.35 -26.37 23.29
N ARG A 495 0.38 -27.18 22.23
CA ARG A 495 0.36 -28.64 22.33
C ARG A 495 1.54 -29.16 23.15
N ARG A 496 2.75 -28.67 22.89
CA ARG A 496 3.97 -29.05 23.63
C ARG A 496 3.90 -28.69 25.12
N LYS A 497 3.29 -27.54 25.45
CA LYS A 497 3.09 -27.14 26.86
C LYS A 497 2.11 -28.05 27.58
N LEU A 498 1.02 -28.46 26.91
CA LEU A 498 0.02 -29.37 27.48
C LEU A 498 0.61 -30.76 27.72
N THR A 499 1.33 -31.32 26.75
CA THR A 499 1.98 -32.64 26.91
C THR A 499 2.98 -32.64 28.05
N LYS A 500 3.79 -31.57 28.19
CA LYS A 500 4.74 -31.45 29.31
C LYS A 500 4.04 -31.42 30.67
N GLN A 501 2.89 -30.75 30.77
CA GLN A 501 2.10 -30.70 32.01
C GLN A 501 1.44 -32.05 32.35
N ASP A 502 1.05 -32.82 31.34
CA ASP A 502 0.48 -34.16 31.53
C ASP A 502 1.58 -35.15 32.00
N ASP A 503 2.79 -35.07 31.43
CA ASP A 503 3.94 -35.88 31.83
C ASP A 503 4.40 -35.56 33.28
N GLU A 504 4.39 -34.28 33.68
CA GLU A 504 4.71 -33.85 35.06
C GLU A 504 3.67 -34.30 36.10
N ARG A 505 2.42 -34.58 35.70
CA ARG A 505 1.35 -35.08 36.59
C ARG A 505 1.32 -36.61 36.73
N ALA A 506 1.96 -37.33 35.82
CA ALA A 506 1.98 -38.79 35.81
C ALA A 506 2.69 -39.48 37.00
N PRO A 507 3.67 -38.89 37.74
CA PRO A 507 4.38 -39.65 38.78
C PRO A 507 3.59 -39.89 40.10
N GLU A 508 2.55 -39.11 40.41
CA GLU A 508 1.96 -39.10 41.75
C GLU A 508 0.82 -40.12 41.98
N THR A 509 0.32 -40.76 40.91
CA THR A 509 -0.82 -41.70 41.02
C THR A 509 -0.43 -43.17 40.99
N ALA A 510 0.86 -43.50 40.81
CA ALA A 510 1.34 -44.88 40.72
C ALA A 510 1.81 -45.48 42.06
N GLY A 511 1.71 -44.77 43.18
CA GLY A 511 2.38 -45.13 44.43
C GLY A 511 1.54 -44.97 45.70
N VAL A 512 0.26 -45.35 45.71
CA VAL A 512 -0.47 -45.55 46.97
C VAL A 512 -0.96 -47.00 47.01
N PRO A 513 -0.37 -47.88 47.82
CA PRO A 513 -0.94 -49.21 48.04
C PRO A 513 -2.29 -49.01 48.75
N THR A 514 -3.35 -49.53 48.14
CA THR A 514 -4.68 -49.58 48.74
C THR A 514 -4.64 -50.56 49.92
N THR A 515 -4.29 -50.06 51.10
CA THR A 515 -4.49 -50.81 52.35
C THR A 515 -5.99 -50.93 52.59
N ASN A 516 -6.50 -52.13 52.34
CA ASN A 516 -7.91 -52.49 52.40
C ASN A 516 -8.37 -52.46 53.88
N LEU A 517 -8.97 -51.35 54.31
CA LEU A 517 -9.42 -51.11 55.69
C LEU A 517 -10.76 -51.80 56.04
N ASN A 518 -11.09 -52.92 55.39
CA ASN A 518 -12.36 -53.63 55.57
C ASN A 518 -12.24 -55.01 56.26
N ASP A 519 -11.10 -55.37 56.83
CA ASP A 519 -10.88 -56.71 57.43
C ASP A 519 -10.70 -56.72 58.97
N THR A 520 -11.05 -55.64 59.67
CA THR A 520 -10.96 -55.56 61.15
C THR A 520 -12.31 -55.59 61.88
N SER A 521 -13.45 -55.54 61.18
CA SER A 521 -14.78 -55.61 61.83
C SER A 521 -15.38 -57.02 61.90
N ARG A 522 -14.71 -58.05 61.37
CA ARG A 522 -15.23 -59.44 61.33
C ARG A 522 -14.58 -60.43 62.32
N ARG A 523 -13.68 -59.97 63.19
CA ARG A 523 -12.97 -60.83 64.17
C ARG A 523 -13.39 -60.67 65.64
N MET A 524 -14.53 -60.04 65.93
CA MET A 524 -15.06 -59.95 67.32
C MET A 524 -16.40 -60.68 67.54
N THR A 525 -16.76 -61.63 66.69
CA THR A 525 -18.02 -62.40 66.85
C THR A 525 -17.82 -63.91 66.88
N ASN A 526 -16.66 -64.41 67.30
CA ASN A 526 -16.45 -65.83 67.63
C ASN A 526 -15.20 -66.02 68.49
N ALA A 527 -15.33 -65.85 69.81
CA ALA A 527 -14.60 -66.61 70.83
C ALA A 527 -15.24 -66.31 72.19
N THR A 528 -15.81 -67.39 72.76
CA THR A 528 -16.17 -67.61 74.17
C THR A 528 -15.12 -67.18 75.17
#